data_AF-C5T8N3-F1
#
_entry.id   AF-C5T8N3-F1
#
_cell.length_a   1.000
_cell.length_b   1.000
_cell.length_c   1.000
_cell.angle_alpha   90.00
_cell.angle_beta   90.00
_cell.angle_gamma   90.00
#
_symmetry.space_group_name_H-M   'P 1'
#
loop_
_entity.id
_entity.type
_entity.pdbx_description
1 polymer ?
#
loop_
_entity_poly.entity_id
_entity_poly.type
_entity_poly.pdbx_seq_one_letter_code
_entity_poly.pdbx_strand_id
1 'polypeptide(L)'
;ASEPPAPDLPWPREYRGIYQERRRECGWGLYEALGIAKGDREASARQAAQNFTMFGAPHVAIITSDEALGVYGAVDCGAYVGNFLLAAHSLGVGAVAQAALAAYPRVLRDVLGIAPDRTIVCGISFGLPDPHHPANQFRTRRADPGDSVIWRD
;
A
#
# COMPACT_ATOMS: atom_id res chain seq x y z
N ALA A 1 -19.42 14.23 -8.31
CA ALA A 1 -18.01 14.68 -8.21
C ALA A 1 -17.27 13.66 -7.35
N SER A 2 -16.10 13.18 -7.75
CA SER A 2 -15.30 12.28 -6.89
C SER A 2 -14.83 13.07 -5.67
N GLU A 3 -15.19 12.62 -4.47
CA GLU A 3 -14.72 13.19 -3.21
C GLU A 3 -13.19 13.15 -3.16
N PRO A 4 -12.50 14.20 -2.66
CA PRO A 4 -11.05 14.16 -2.51
C PRO A 4 -10.65 13.09 -1.48
N PRO A 5 -9.45 12.49 -1.58
CA PRO A 5 -8.98 11.53 -0.60
C PRO A 5 -8.85 12.17 0.79
N ALA A 6 -9.44 11.53 1.79
CA ALA A 6 -9.47 11.98 3.18
C ALA A 6 -9.27 10.78 4.12
N PRO A 7 -8.05 10.21 4.20
CA PRO A 7 -7.76 9.06 5.06
C PRO A 7 -7.90 9.42 6.54
N ASP A 8 -8.19 8.42 7.38
CA ASP A 8 -8.22 8.61 8.84
C ASP A 8 -6.81 8.84 9.40
N LEU A 9 -5.81 8.16 8.83
CA LEU A 9 -4.41 8.40 9.15
C LEU A 9 -3.85 9.51 8.25
N PRO A 10 -3.23 10.56 8.81
CA PRO A 10 -2.73 11.67 8.03
C PRO A 10 -1.62 11.21 7.08
N TRP A 11 -1.60 11.77 5.87
CA TRP A 11 -0.50 11.56 4.94
C TRP A 11 0.83 12.05 5.52
N PRO A 12 1.97 11.45 5.13
CA PRO A 12 3.28 12.00 5.47
C PRO A 12 3.38 13.46 5.05
N ARG A 13 3.72 14.34 6.00
CA ARG A 13 3.87 15.78 5.77
C ARG A 13 4.83 16.08 4.61
N GLU A 14 5.90 15.30 4.52
CA GLU A 14 6.87 15.34 3.43
C GLU A 14 7.73 14.08 3.41
N TYR A 15 8.39 13.82 2.28
CA TYR A 15 9.49 12.88 2.16
C TYR A 15 10.76 13.68 1.91
N ARG A 16 11.76 13.59 2.81
CA ARG A 16 13.01 14.35 2.73
C ARG A 16 14.17 13.50 2.22
N GLY A 17 15.03 14.08 1.38
CA GLY A 17 16.28 13.46 0.91
C GLY A 17 16.08 12.03 0.41
N ILE A 18 16.80 11.09 1.03
CA ILE A 18 16.82 9.68 0.66
C ILE A 18 15.42 9.03 0.65
N TYR A 19 14.48 9.46 1.49
CA TYR A 19 13.11 8.92 1.48
C TYR A 19 12.34 9.32 0.22
N GLN A 20 12.56 10.54 -0.29
CA GLN A 20 11.95 10.99 -1.53
C GLN A 20 12.57 10.28 -2.74
N GLU A 21 13.89 10.12 -2.73
CA GLU A 21 14.63 9.41 -3.77
C GLU A 21 14.17 7.95 -3.90
N ARG A 22 14.14 7.21 -2.78
CA ARG A 22 13.65 5.81 -2.74
C ARG A 22 12.19 5.69 -3.18
N ARG A 23 11.33 6.64 -2.78
CA ARG A 23 9.93 6.67 -3.25
C ARG A 23 9.84 6.87 -4.76
N ARG A 24 10.65 7.77 -5.33
CA ARG A 24 10.70 8.01 -6.78
C ARG A 24 11.23 6.80 -7.52
N GLU A 25 12.33 6.20 -7.05
CA GLU A 25 12.92 5.00 -7.63
C GLU A 25 11.90 3.85 -7.69
N CYS A 26 11.19 3.58 -6.59
CA CYS A 26 10.13 2.58 -6.54
C CYS A 26 9.02 2.86 -7.58
N GLY A 27 8.54 4.11 -7.66
CA GLY A 27 7.50 4.48 -8.61
C GLY A 27 7.95 4.36 -10.06
N TRP A 28 9.17 4.82 -10.37
CA TRP A 28 9.72 4.72 -11.73
C TRP A 28 9.99 3.29 -12.16
N GLY A 29 10.51 2.44 -11.27
CA GLY A 29 10.75 1.03 -11.60
C GLY A 29 9.47 0.27 -11.94
N LEU A 30 8.36 0.56 -11.24
CA LEU A 30 7.05 0.00 -11.60
C LEU A 30 6.58 0.49 -12.97
N TYR A 31 6.72 1.79 -13.26
CA TYR A 31 6.32 2.36 -14.55
C TYR A 31 7.17 1.84 -15.70
N GLU A 32 8.48 1.70 -15.52
CA GLU A 32 9.38 1.10 -16.50
C GLU A 32 8.98 -0.35 -16.81
N ALA A 33 8.71 -1.16 -15.78
CA ALA A 33 8.25 -2.54 -15.96
C ALA A 33 6.93 -2.63 -16.75
N LEU A 34 6.05 -1.63 -16.62
CA LEU A 34 4.78 -1.54 -17.32
C LEU A 34 4.86 -0.83 -18.69
N GLY A 35 6.05 -0.38 -19.11
CA GLY A 35 6.22 0.38 -20.35
C GLY A 35 5.60 1.78 -20.31
N ILE A 36 5.37 2.34 -19.12
CA ILE A 36 4.80 3.68 -18.93
C ILE A 36 5.91 4.72 -19.08
N ALA A 37 5.82 5.55 -20.13
CA ALA A 37 6.80 6.58 -20.40
C ALA A 37 6.83 7.67 -19.31
N LYS A 38 8.01 8.21 -19.03
CA LYS A 38 8.17 9.33 -18.10
C LYS A 38 7.39 10.55 -18.59
N GLY A 39 6.44 11.01 -17.78
CA GLY A 39 5.58 12.14 -18.11
C GLY A 39 4.21 11.75 -18.70
N ASP A 40 3.98 10.47 -18.98
CA ASP A 40 2.67 9.96 -19.39
C ASP A 40 1.69 9.96 -18.20
N ARG A 41 0.97 11.07 -18.07
CA ARG A 41 -0.01 11.28 -16.99
C ARG A 41 -1.23 10.38 -17.13
N GLU A 42 -1.59 9.99 -18.34
CA GLU A 42 -2.79 9.21 -18.58
C GLU A 42 -2.54 7.75 -18.21
N ALA A 43 -1.44 7.17 -18.69
CA ALA A 43 -1.05 5.80 -18.34
C ALA A 43 -0.77 5.65 -16.85
N SER A 44 -0.08 6.61 -16.23
CA SER A 44 0.16 6.58 -14.78
C SER A 44 -1.14 6.72 -13.97
N ALA A 45 -2.10 7.54 -14.41
CA ALA A 45 -3.42 7.62 -13.78
C ALA A 45 -4.22 6.31 -13.92
N ARG A 46 -4.22 5.68 -15.10
CA ARG A 46 -4.85 4.36 -15.32
C ARG A 46 -4.22 3.29 -14.42
N GLN A 47 -2.90 3.28 -14.28
CA GLN A 47 -2.22 2.35 -13.39
C GLN A 47 -2.56 2.61 -11.91
N ALA A 48 -2.60 3.88 -11.48
CA ALA A 48 -3.01 4.22 -10.13
C ALA A 48 -4.45 3.77 -9.83
N ALA A 49 -5.36 3.88 -10.80
CA ALA A 49 -6.76 3.47 -10.68
C ALA A 49 -6.93 1.97 -10.45
N GLN A 50 -5.96 1.13 -10.83
CA GLN A 50 -5.99 -0.31 -10.55
C GLN A 50 -6.06 -0.64 -9.05
N ASN A 51 -5.65 0.29 -8.16
CA ASN A 51 -5.84 0.11 -6.73
C ASN A 51 -7.32 -0.09 -6.36
N PHE A 52 -8.23 0.62 -7.02
CA PHE A 52 -9.67 0.61 -6.72
C PHE A 52 -10.42 -0.54 -7.40
N THR A 53 -9.73 -1.30 -8.25
CA THR A 53 -10.17 -2.61 -8.76
C THR A 53 -9.39 -3.74 -8.10
N MET A 54 -8.67 -3.46 -7.02
CA MET A 54 -7.88 -4.43 -6.26
C MET A 54 -6.84 -5.15 -7.13
N PHE A 55 -6.40 -4.52 -8.22
CA PHE A 55 -5.54 -5.11 -9.26
C PHE A 55 -6.12 -6.41 -9.86
N GLY A 56 -7.44 -6.61 -9.80
CA GLY A 56 -8.10 -7.84 -10.22
C GLY A 56 -8.09 -8.96 -9.18
N ALA A 57 -7.61 -8.71 -7.96
CA ALA A 57 -7.63 -9.71 -6.90
C ALA A 57 -9.09 -10.08 -6.50
N PRO A 58 -9.38 -11.37 -6.24
CA PRO A 58 -10.71 -11.83 -5.83
C PRO A 58 -11.06 -11.46 -4.39
N HIS A 59 -10.08 -11.09 -3.57
CA HIS A 59 -10.28 -10.81 -2.14
C HIS A 59 -9.57 -9.53 -1.71
N VAL A 60 -10.16 -8.88 -0.70
CA VAL A 60 -9.57 -7.74 -0.01
C VAL A 60 -9.83 -7.85 1.48
N ALA A 61 -8.79 -7.63 2.30
CA ALA A 61 -8.92 -7.44 3.74
C ALA A 61 -8.81 -5.95 4.05
N ILE A 62 -9.75 -5.38 4.80
CA ILE A 62 -9.63 -4.00 5.31
C ILE A 62 -9.13 -4.07 6.74
N ILE A 63 -7.97 -3.46 6.98
CA ILE A 63 -7.32 -3.46 8.29
C ILE A 63 -7.76 -2.22 9.05
N THR A 64 -8.31 -2.43 10.24
CA THR A 64 -8.75 -1.36 11.13
C THR A 64 -8.11 -1.51 12.50
N SER A 65 -8.01 -0.39 13.20
CA SER A 65 -7.67 -0.32 14.63
C SER A 65 -8.80 0.38 15.37
N ASP A 66 -8.92 0.12 16.67
CA ASP A 66 -9.64 1.02 17.57
C ASP A 66 -9.03 2.43 17.49
N GLU A 67 -9.88 3.44 17.34
CA GLU A 67 -9.47 4.84 17.23
C GLU A 67 -8.73 5.32 18.49
N ALA A 68 -9.12 4.84 19.67
CA ALA A 68 -8.54 5.25 20.94
C ALA A 68 -7.05 4.84 21.08
N LEU A 69 -6.59 3.85 20.31
CA LEU A 69 -5.18 3.43 20.29
C LEU A 69 -4.28 4.42 19.53
N GLY A 70 -4.85 5.29 18.69
CA GLY A 70 -4.13 6.28 17.90
C GLY A 70 -2.95 5.68 17.14
N VAL A 71 -1.77 6.29 17.29
CA VAL A 71 -0.54 5.87 16.59
C VAL A 71 -0.12 4.43 16.93
N TYR A 72 -0.33 3.98 18.17
CA TYR A 72 0.05 2.62 18.56
C TYR A 72 -0.80 1.55 17.87
N GLY A 73 -2.07 1.86 17.62
CA GLY A 73 -2.93 1.01 16.79
C GLY A 73 -2.36 0.76 15.39
N ALA A 74 -1.83 1.81 14.75
CA ALA A 74 -1.18 1.68 13.45
C ALA A 74 0.14 0.89 13.52
N VAL A 75 0.91 1.02 14.61
CA VAL A 75 2.15 0.25 14.83
C VAL A 75 1.83 -1.24 14.95
N ASP A 76 0.85 -1.60 15.77
CA ASP A 76 0.42 -3.00 15.97
C ASP A 76 -0.16 -3.59 14.68
N CYS A 77 -0.99 -2.83 13.97
CA CYS A 77 -1.46 -3.22 12.64
C CYS A 77 -0.31 -3.43 11.65
N GLY A 78 0.79 -2.67 11.75
CA GLY A 78 1.98 -2.86 10.93
C GLY A 78 2.58 -4.26 11.06
N ALA A 79 2.69 -4.77 12.29
CA ALA A 79 3.15 -6.14 12.54
C ALA A 79 2.17 -7.18 11.98
N TYR A 80 0.86 -6.97 12.17
CA TYR A 80 -0.17 -7.84 11.60
C TYR A 80 -0.13 -7.88 10.07
N VAL A 81 -0.02 -6.72 9.40
CA VAL A 81 0.10 -6.62 7.94
C VAL A 81 1.33 -7.38 7.46
N GLY A 82 2.49 -7.21 8.12
CA GLY A 82 3.70 -7.96 7.80
C GLY A 82 3.49 -9.48 7.87
N ASN A 83 2.89 -9.96 8.96
CA ASN A 83 2.57 -11.38 9.14
C ASN A 83 1.57 -11.90 8.10
N PHE A 84 0.54 -11.12 7.77
CA PHE A 84 -0.44 -11.47 6.74
C PHE A 84 0.26 -11.68 5.39
N LEU A 85 1.09 -10.72 4.97
CA LEU A 85 1.79 -10.80 3.68
C LEU A 85 2.74 -11.99 3.61
N LEU A 86 3.46 -12.28 4.71
CA LEU A 86 4.37 -13.43 4.79
C LEU A 86 3.60 -14.76 4.77
N ALA A 87 2.48 -14.86 5.49
CA ALA A 87 1.65 -16.06 5.51
C ALA A 87 0.96 -16.30 4.15
N ALA A 88 0.46 -15.26 3.49
CA ALA A 88 -0.05 -15.37 2.12
C ALA A 88 1.06 -15.89 1.18
N HIS A 89 2.25 -15.29 1.25
CA HIS A 89 3.37 -15.68 0.42
C HIS A 89 3.80 -17.14 0.63
N SER A 90 3.86 -17.63 1.88
CA SER A 90 4.23 -19.02 2.17
C SER A 90 3.25 -20.05 1.62
N LEU A 91 2.02 -19.62 1.33
CA LEU A 91 0.97 -20.45 0.71
C LEU A 91 0.86 -20.24 -0.81
N GLY A 92 1.79 -19.48 -1.43
CA GLY A 92 1.75 -19.17 -2.86
C GLY A 92 0.69 -18.14 -3.25
N VAL A 93 0.09 -17.45 -2.27
CA VAL A 93 -0.90 -16.39 -2.49
C VAL A 93 -0.17 -15.04 -2.63
N GLY A 94 -0.47 -14.31 -3.70
CA GLY A 94 -0.01 -12.95 -3.90
C GLY A 94 -0.83 -12.00 -3.04
N ALA A 95 -0.18 -11.04 -2.38
CA ALA A 95 -0.85 -10.04 -1.56
C ALA A 95 -0.14 -8.68 -1.67
N VAL A 96 -0.92 -7.60 -1.63
CA VAL A 96 -0.42 -6.22 -1.69
C VAL A 96 -1.15 -5.34 -0.70
N ALA A 97 -0.41 -4.72 0.23
CA ALA A 97 -0.94 -3.71 1.14
C ALA A 97 -1.13 -2.37 0.40
N GLN A 98 -2.26 -1.72 0.63
CA GLN A 98 -2.71 -0.55 -0.12
C GLN A 98 -3.20 0.56 0.81
N ALA A 99 -2.47 1.67 0.84
CA ALA A 99 -2.97 2.93 1.41
C ALA A 99 -4.06 3.58 0.52
N ALA A 100 -4.09 3.23 -0.78
CA ALA A 100 -5.02 3.83 -1.74
C ALA A 100 -6.49 3.58 -1.39
N LEU A 101 -6.85 2.38 -0.93
CA LEU A 101 -8.21 2.07 -0.48
C LEU A 101 -8.57 2.87 0.78
N ALA A 102 -7.65 2.93 1.75
CA ALA A 102 -7.82 3.69 2.98
C ALA A 102 -7.90 5.22 2.77
N ALA A 103 -7.56 5.72 1.58
CA ALA A 103 -7.74 7.12 1.23
C ALA A 103 -9.22 7.54 1.12
N TYR A 104 -10.14 6.58 1.04
CA TYR A 104 -11.59 6.82 0.92
C TYR A 104 -12.37 6.09 2.03
N PRO A 105 -12.11 6.42 3.30
CA PRO A 105 -12.62 5.63 4.42
C PRO A 105 -14.14 5.80 4.57
N ARG A 106 -14.72 6.91 4.13
CA ARG A 106 -16.18 7.10 4.03
C ARG A 106 -16.85 6.03 3.15
N VAL A 107 -16.30 5.76 1.96
CA VAL A 107 -16.83 4.72 1.06
C VAL A 107 -16.74 3.34 1.71
N LEU A 108 -15.62 3.03 2.35
CA LEU A 108 -15.43 1.76 3.04
C LEU A 108 -16.41 1.58 4.21
N ARG A 109 -16.66 2.64 4.99
CA ARG A 109 -17.67 2.63 6.05
C ARG A 109 -19.07 2.40 5.51
N ASP A 110 -19.46 3.15 4.47
CA ASP A 110 -20.78 3.06 3.86
C ASP A 110 -21.05 1.66 3.27
N VAL A 111 -20.04 1.04 2.65
CA VAL A 111 -20.17 -0.26 1.97
C VAL A 111 -20.04 -1.45 2.93
N LEU A 112 -19.14 -1.37 3.92
CA LEU A 112 -18.77 -2.50 4.78
C LEU A 112 -19.35 -2.40 6.20
N GLY A 113 -20.01 -1.30 6.55
CA GLY A 113 -20.54 -1.08 7.90
C GLY A 113 -19.44 -0.93 8.96
N ILE A 114 -18.28 -0.38 8.60
CA ILE A 114 -17.19 -0.13 9.55
C ILE A 114 -17.63 0.96 10.53
N ALA A 115 -17.55 0.65 11.82
CA ALA A 115 -17.96 1.55 12.89
C ALA A 115 -17.10 2.83 12.96
N PRO A 116 -17.67 3.96 13.44
CA PRO A 116 -16.96 5.25 13.47
C PRO A 116 -15.81 5.29 14.48
N ASP A 117 -15.79 4.39 15.47
CA ASP A 117 -14.71 4.18 16.44
C ASP A 117 -13.54 3.36 15.89
N ARG A 118 -13.55 3.09 14.57
CA ARG A 118 -12.47 2.40 13.87
C ARG A 118 -11.71 3.35 12.96
N THR A 119 -10.39 3.39 13.15
CA THR A 119 -9.43 3.95 12.19
C THR A 119 -9.13 2.91 11.11
N ILE A 120 -9.37 3.25 9.85
CA ILE A 120 -9.00 2.42 8.69
C ILE A 120 -7.53 2.67 8.37
N VAL A 121 -6.70 1.63 8.50
CA VAL A 121 -5.24 1.71 8.37
C VAL A 121 -4.81 1.49 6.92
N CYS A 122 -5.22 0.37 6.32
CA CYS A 122 -4.94 0.03 4.92
C CYS A 122 -5.91 -1.06 4.41
N GLY A 123 -5.93 -1.27 3.10
CA GLY A 123 -6.45 -2.51 2.51
C GLY A 123 -5.33 -3.49 2.19
N ILE A 124 -5.65 -4.77 2.03
CA ILE A 124 -4.76 -5.79 1.48
C ILE A 124 -5.53 -6.55 0.39
N SER A 125 -5.20 -6.34 -0.87
CA SER A 125 -5.70 -7.17 -1.97
C SER A 125 -4.90 -8.47 -2.05
N PHE A 126 -5.57 -9.60 -2.22
CA PHE A 126 -4.90 -10.90 -2.29
C PHE A 126 -5.63 -11.94 -3.15
N GLY A 127 -4.84 -12.86 -3.73
CA GLY A 127 -5.32 -13.91 -4.63
C GLY A 127 -4.16 -14.66 -5.30
N LEU A 128 -4.48 -15.45 -6.32
CA LEU A 128 -3.44 -16.11 -7.12
C LEU A 128 -2.79 -15.08 -8.06
N PRO A 129 -1.46 -14.87 -7.98
CA PRO A 129 -0.79 -13.88 -8.81
C PRO A 129 -0.62 -14.40 -10.24
N ASP A 130 -0.69 -13.50 -11.23
CA ASP A 130 -0.18 -13.80 -12.58
C ASP A 130 1.35 -13.61 -12.60
N PRO A 131 2.16 -14.68 -12.69
CA PRO A 131 3.61 -14.57 -12.65
C PRO A 131 4.20 -13.92 -13.92
N HIS A 132 3.43 -13.83 -15.01
CA HIS A 132 3.89 -13.25 -16.27
C HIS A 132 3.56 -11.76 -16.40
N HIS A 133 2.72 -11.22 -15.51
CA HIS A 133 2.41 -9.79 -15.52
C HIS A 133 3.68 -8.97 -15.23
N PRO A 134 4.05 -7.97 -16.06
CA PRO A 134 5.32 -7.26 -15.91
C PRO A 134 5.53 -6.59 -14.54
N ALA A 135 4.46 -6.04 -13.94
CA ALA A 135 4.54 -5.48 -12.58
C ALA A 135 4.97 -6.52 -11.52
N ASN A 136 4.69 -7.81 -11.73
CA ASN A 136 5.05 -8.88 -10.80
C ASN A 136 6.50 -9.38 -10.99
N GLN A 137 7.18 -8.94 -12.05
CA GLN A 137 8.59 -9.24 -12.31
C GLN A 137 9.53 -8.16 -11.78
N PHE A 138 9.02 -6.94 -11.59
CA PHE A 138 9.76 -5.85 -10.98
C PHE A 138 10.12 -6.14 -9.51
N ARG A 139 11.33 -5.74 -9.09
CA ARG A 139 11.77 -5.81 -7.69
C ARG A 139 12.35 -4.46 -7.27
N THR A 140 11.93 -4.02 -6.09
CA THR A 140 12.49 -2.82 -5.45
C THR A 140 13.82 -3.15 -4.78
N ARG A 141 14.75 -2.20 -4.78
CA ARG A 141 15.98 -2.30 -3.99
C ARG A 141 15.67 -2.17 -2.49
N ARG A 142 16.61 -2.56 -1.64
CA ARG A 142 16.57 -2.33 -0.20
C ARG A 142 17.80 -1.51 0.20
N ALA A 143 17.66 -0.72 1.26
CA ALA A 143 18.77 -0.01 1.86
C ALA A 143 19.78 -1.02 2.43
N ASP A 144 21.07 -0.67 2.42
CA ASP A 144 22.04 -1.44 3.19
C ASP A 144 21.71 -1.29 4.69
N PRO A 145 21.90 -2.33 5.53
CA PRO A 145 21.71 -2.19 6.97
C PRO A 145 22.47 -0.99 7.56
N GLY A 146 23.68 -0.69 7.08
CA GLY A 146 24.47 0.47 7.51
C GLY A 146 23.81 1.83 7.23
N ASP A 147 22.87 1.90 6.28
CA ASP A 147 22.10 3.12 5.98
C ASP A 147 20.87 3.30 6.88
N SER A 148 20.51 2.30 7.69
CA SER A 148 19.26 2.29 8.47
C SER A 148 19.39 1.80 9.90
N VAL A 149 20.55 1.25 10.28
CA VAL A 149 20.83 0.68 11.59
C VAL A 149 22.09 1.32 12.15
N ILE A 150 22.00 1.83 13.38
CA ILE A 150 23.15 2.32 14.14
C ILE A 150 23.58 1.22 15.10
N TRP A 151 24.72 0.60 14.81
CA TRP A 151 25.31 -0.43 15.67
C TRP A 151 26.08 0.23 16.83
N ARG A 152 25.94 -0.35 18.03
CA ARG A 152 26.63 0.05 19.26
C ARG A 152 27.09 -1.22 19.96
N ASP A 153 28.36 -1.27 20.34
CA ASP A 153 28.94 -2.35 21.15
C ASP A 153 28.70 -2.13 22.65
#